data_AF-A0A5E6ZUJ3-F1
#
_entry.id   AF-A0A5E6ZUJ3-F1
#
_cell.length_a   1.000
_cell.length_b   1.000
_cell.length_c   1.000
_cell.angle_alpha   90.00
_cell.angle_beta   90.00
_cell.angle_gamma   90.00
#
_symmetry.space_group_name_H-M   'P 1'
#
loop_
_entity.id
_entity.type
_entity.pdbx_description
1 polymer ?
#
loop_
_entity_poly.entity_id
_entity_poly.type
_entity_poly.pdbx_seq_one_letter_code
_entity_poly.pdbx_strand_id
1 'polypeptide(L)'
;MLFIDEIHRLSPIVEEVLYPAMEDFQLDIMIGEGPAARSIKLDLPPFTLVGATTRAGMLTNPLRDRFGIVQRLEFYSTDDLATIVSRSAGIFGLPLDPEGAYEIARRARGTPRIANRLLRRVRDFAEVRAKGHITKPVADLALNLLDVDEHGFDHQDRRLLLTMIEKFDGGPVGVDSLAAAISEERHTIEDVLEPYLIQQGYIMRTPRGRVVTRHAYLHFGLNIPSRLGDMPVVDEFLNALDD
;
A
#
# COMPACT_ATOMS: atom_id res chain seq x y z
N MET A 1 -14.16 -18.19 -12.80
CA MET A 1 -13.09 -17.56 -12.00
C MET A 1 -13.67 -17.20 -10.65
N LEU A 2 -13.04 -17.63 -9.56
CA LEU A 2 -13.35 -17.22 -8.19
C LEU A 2 -12.24 -16.28 -7.74
N PHE A 3 -12.57 -15.04 -7.38
CA PHE A 3 -11.60 -14.06 -6.88
C PHE A 3 -11.81 -13.87 -5.38
N ILE A 4 -10.74 -14.02 -4.59
CA ILE A 4 -10.74 -13.77 -3.16
C ILE A 4 -9.70 -12.69 -2.87
N ASP A 5 -10.19 -11.49 -2.57
CA ASP A 5 -9.33 -10.42 -2.05
C ASP A 5 -9.00 -10.67 -0.59
N GLU A 6 -7.83 -10.19 -0.16
CA GLU A 6 -7.34 -10.37 1.22
C GLU A 6 -7.39 -11.84 1.68
N ILE A 7 -6.98 -12.78 0.80
CA ILE A 7 -7.11 -14.23 1.00
C ILE A 7 -6.41 -14.73 2.29
N HIS A 8 -5.44 -13.97 2.81
CA HIS A 8 -4.79 -14.26 4.10
C HIS A 8 -5.68 -14.05 5.33
N ARG A 9 -6.88 -13.47 5.16
CA ARG A 9 -7.87 -13.25 6.23
C ARG A 9 -8.94 -14.35 6.30
N LEU A 10 -8.85 -15.37 5.45
CA LEU A 10 -9.74 -16.53 5.53
C LEU A 10 -9.62 -17.18 6.91
N SER A 11 -10.75 -17.64 7.43
CA SER A 11 -10.71 -18.46 8.65
C SER A 11 -10.09 -19.81 8.31
N PRO A 12 -9.39 -20.46 9.26
CA PRO A 12 -8.77 -21.77 9.02
C PRO A 12 -9.76 -22.81 8.46
N ILE A 13 -11.01 -22.79 8.94
CA ILE A 13 -12.07 -23.68 8.48
C ILE A 13 -12.40 -23.45 7.00
N VAL A 14 -12.51 -22.19 6.57
CA VAL A 14 -12.80 -21.87 5.16
C VAL A 14 -11.59 -22.19 4.27
N GLU A 15 -10.39 -21.96 4.78
CA GLU A 15 -9.14 -22.30 4.08
C GLU A 15 -9.02 -23.82 3.82
N GLU A 16 -9.30 -24.64 4.83
CA GLU A 16 -9.30 -26.11 4.70
C GLU A 16 -10.32 -26.60 3.66
N VAL A 17 -11.49 -25.97 3.62
CA VAL A 17 -12.55 -26.28 2.63
C VAL A 17 -12.11 -25.94 1.20
N LEU A 18 -11.19 -24.99 1.00
CA LEU A 18 -10.70 -24.63 -0.32
C LEU A 18 -9.69 -25.62 -0.90
N TYR A 19 -8.99 -26.40 -0.07
CA TYR A 19 -7.96 -27.33 -0.56
C TYR A 19 -8.51 -28.36 -1.57
N PRO A 20 -9.55 -29.15 -1.26
CA PRO A 20 -10.11 -30.09 -2.24
C PRO A 20 -10.77 -29.38 -3.42
N ALA A 21 -11.26 -28.16 -3.23
CA ALA A 21 -11.85 -27.39 -4.32
C ALA A 21 -10.79 -26.96 -5.35
N MET A 22 -9.58 -26.66 -4.90
CA MET A 22 -8.45 -26.28 -5.77
C MET A 22 -7.76 -27.48 -6.41
N GLU A 23 -7.65 -28.61 -5.70
CA GLU A 23 -6.89 -29.78 -6.15
C GLU A 23 -7.74 -30.73 -6.99
N ASP A 24 -8.92 -31.08 -6.48
CA ASP A 24 -9.76 -32.15 -7.04
C ASP A 24 -11.06 -31.62 -7.65
N PHE A 25 -11.31 -30.31 -7.57
CA PHE A 25 -12.60 -29.69 -7.87
C PHE A 25 -13.75 -30.34 -7.11
N GLN A 26 -13.55 -30.61 -5.81
CA GLN A 26 -14.56 -31.18 -4.94
C GLN A 26 -14.76 -30.34 -3.69
N LEU A 27 -15.98 -30.36 -3.15
CA LEU A 27 -16.34 -29.65 -1.92
C LEU A 27 -17.01 -30.62 -0.95
N ASP A 28 -16.45 -30.74 0.26
CA ASP A 28 -17.05 -31.48 1.37
C ASP A 28 -17.92 -30.53 2.21
N ILE A 29 -19.23 -30.75 2.23
CA ILE A 29 -20.17 -29.98 3.08
C ILE A 29 -20.75 -30.87 4.17
N MET A 30 -20.59 -30.44 5.42
CA MET A 30 -21.27 -31.05 6.56
C MET A 30 -22.73 -30.59 6.61
N ILE A 31 -23.67 -31.53 6.52
CA ILE A 31 -25.11 -31.27 6.66
C ILE A 31 -25.62 -31.88 7.97
N GLY A 32 -26.27 -31.05 8.79
CA GLY A 32 -26.84 -31.43 10.09
C GLY A 32 -25.91 -31.13 11.27
N GLU A 33 -26.43 -31.34 12.49
CA GLU A 33 -25.71 -31.10 13.74
C GLU A 33 -25.63 -32.38 14.59
N GLY A 34 -24.59 -32.46 15.43
CA GLY A 34 -24.40 -33.56 16.38
C GLY A 34 -24.05 -34.90 15.72
N PRO A 35 -24.31 -36.05 16.40
CA PRO A 35 -23.93 -37.38 15.92
C PRO A 35 -24.59 -37.81 14.60
N ALA A 36 -25.63 -37.08 14.16
CA ALA A 36 -26.37 -37.34 12.93
C ALA A 36 -25.86 -36.54 11.72
N ALA A 37 -24.86 -35.67 11.92
CA ALA A 37 -24.25 -34.89 10.85
C ALA A 37 -23.58 -35.81 9.81
N ARG A 38 -23.74 -35.46 8.53
CA ARG A 38 -23.23 -36.25 7.40
C ARG A 38 -22.41 -35.34 6.49
N SER A 39 -21.24 -35.80 6.05
CA SER A 39 -20.49 -35.12 5.00
C SER A 39 -21.04 -35.52 3.64
N ILE A 40 -21.34 -34.54 2.79
CA ILE A 40 -21.73 -34.73 1.39
C ILE A 40 -20.66 -34.12 0.51
N LYS A 41 -20.18 -34.93 -0.44
CA LYS A 41 -19.28 -34.50 -1.51
C LYS A 41 -20.06 -33.89 -2.66
N LEU A 42 -19.68 -32.70 -3.07
CA LEU A 42 -20.19 -32.02 -4.25
C LEU A 42 -19.05 -31.87 -5.26
N ASP A 43 -19.29 -32.31 -6.49
CA ASP A 43 -18.37 -32.04 -7.60
C ASP A 43 -18.54 -30.58 -8.05
N LEU A 44 -17.42 -29.88 -8.19
CA LEU A 44 -17.37 -28.52 -8.69
C LEU A 44 -16.99 -28.52 -10.18
N PRO A 45 -17.53 -27.58 -10.97
CA PRO A 45 -16.98 -27.34 -12.30
C PRO A 45 -15.53 -26.85 -12.19
N PRO A 46 -14.66 -27.16 -13.16
CA PRO A 46 -13.32 -26.59 -13.20
C PRO A 46 -13.36 -25.07 -13.13
N PHE A 47 -12.57 -24.49 -12.22
CA PHE A 47 -12.50 -23.05 -12.04
C PHE A 47 -11.07 -22.60 -11.74
N THR A 48 -10.82 -21.31 -11.97
CA THR A 48 -9.56 -20.66 -11.56
C THR A 48 -9.81 -19.85 -10.31
N LEU A 49 -9.10 -20.17 -9.23
CA LEU A 49 -9.01 -19.34 -8.04
C LEU A 49 -7.93 -18.26 -8.25
N VAL A 50 -8.29 -17.01 -8.01
CA VAL A 50 -7.36 -15.88 -7.98
C VAL A 50 -7.39 -15.28 -6.58
N GLY A 51 -6.31 -15.46 -5.83
CA GLY A 51 -6.13 -14.86 -4.51
C GLY A 51 -5.31 -13.57 -4.60
N ALA A 52 -5.75 -12.51 -3.93
CA ALA A 52 -4.96 -11.31 -3.72
C ALA A 52 -4.63 -11.13 -2.24
N THR A 53 -3.41 -10.66 -1.94
CA THR A 53 -2.98 -10.40 -0.56
C THR A 53 -1.93 -9.30 -0.53
N THR A 54 -2.02 -8.43 0.47
CA THR A 54 -0.97 -7.47 0.86
C THR A 54 0.14 -8.13 1.69
N ARG A 55 -0.11 -9.34 2.23
CA ARG A 55 0.76 -10.06 3.17
C ARG A 55 1.00 -11.49 2.72
N ALA A 56 1.81 -11.69 1.68
CA ALA A 56 2.12 -13.03 1.18
C ALA A 56 2.74 -13.96 2.25
N GLY A 57 3.50 -13.41 3.21
CA GLY A 57 4.09 -14.16 4.32
C GLY A 57 3.09 -14.62 5.39
N MET A 58 1.84 -14.15 5.37
CA MET A 58 0.77 -14.58 6.27
C MET A 58 -0.02 -15.77 5.72
N LEU A 59 0.18 -16.15 4.46
CA LEU A 59 -0.45 -17.34 3.90
C LEU A 59 0.18 -18.59 4.50
N THR A 60 -0.65 -19.58 4.83
CA THR A 60 -0.14 -20.88 5.25
C THR A 60 0.61 -21.54 4.09
N ASN A 61 1.63 -22.35 4.39
CA ASN A 61 2.33 -23.12 3.36
C ASN A 61 1.36 -24.00 2.54
N PRO A 62 0.40 -24.74 3.15
CA PRO A 62 -0.56 -25.54 2.39
C PRO A 62 -1.37 -24.75 1.35
N LEU A 63 -1.88 -23.57 1.69
CA LEU A 63 -2.64 -22.76 0.75
C LEU A 63 -1.73 -22.19 -0.35
N ARG A 64 -0.54 -21.68 0.03
CA ARG A 64 0.41 -21.08 -0.92
C ARG A 64 0.90 -22.09 -1.95
N ASP A 65 1.23 -23.30 -1.52
CA ASP A 65 1.83 -24.33 -2.38
C ASP A 65 0.83 -24.86 -3.45
N ARG A 66 -0.47 -24.58 -3.28
CA ARG A 66 -1.54 -24.91 -4.25
C ARG A 66 -1.72 -23.87 -5.34
N PHE A 67 -1.10 -22.70 -5.26
CA PHE A 67 -1.12 -21.71 -6.34
C PHE A 67 -0.04 -22.04 -7.38
N GLY A 68 -0.48 -22.51 -8.55
CA GLY A 68 0.44 -22.81 -9.67
C GLY A 68 1.09 -21.56 -10.29
N ILE A 69 0.53 -20.38 -10.06
CA ILE A 69 1.08 -19.10 -10.53
C ILE A 69 1.07 -18.13 -9.35
N VAL A 70 2.25 -17.61 -9.01
CA VAL A 70 2.43 -16.57 -7.99
C VAL A 70 3.09 -15.38 -8.66
N GLN A 71 2.44 -14.22 -8.60
CA GLN A 71 2.93 -12.97 -9.17
C GLN A 71 3.02 -11.92 -8.07
N ARG A 72 4.15 -11.21 -8.01
CA ARG A 72 4.34 -10.08 -7.12
C ARG A 72 4.17 -8.80 -7.93
N LEU A 73 3.22 -7.97 -7.54
CA LEU A 73 3.09 -6.62 -8.10
C LEU A 73 4.04 -5.69 -7.37
N GLU A 74 4.82 -4.94 -8.14
CA GLU A 74 5.69 -3.89 -7.63
C GLU A 74 5.03 -2.53 -7.82
N PHE A 75 5.62 -1.52 -7.17
CA PHE A 75 5.23 -0.14 -7.40
C PHE A 75 5.56 0.27 -8.83
N TYR A 76 4.67 1.06 -9.42
CA TYR A 76 4.84 1.58 -10.77
C TYR A 76 5.91 2.67 -10.78
N SER A 77 6.64 2.77 -11.89
CA SER A 77 7.49 3.92 -12.14
C SER A 77 6.64 5.19 -12.32
N THR A 78 7.26 6.35 -12.12
CA THR A 78 6.60 7.64 -12.36
C THR A 78 6.13 7.78 -13.82
N ASP A 79 6.89 7.25 -14.77
CA ASP A 79 6.56 7.31 -16.20
C ASP A 79 5.35 6.44 -16.55
N ASP A 80 5.28 5.23 -15.99
CA ASP A 80 4.11 4.36 -16.16
C ASP A 80 2.87 5.00 -15.53
N LEU A 81 3.02 5.62 -14.35
CA LEU A 81 1.94 6.35 -13.71
C LEU A 81 1.51 7.58 -14.52
N ALA A 82 2.43 8.33 -15.10
CA ALA A 82 2.11 9.47 -15.96
C ALA A 82 1.30 9.02 -17.19
N THR A 83 1.63 7.84 -17.74
CA THR A 83 0.86 7.20 -18.82
C THR A 83 -0.55 6.83 -18.36
N ILE A 84 -0.68 6.23 -17.18
CA ILE A 84 -1.99 5.90 -16.58
C ILE A 84 -2.83 7.16 -16.35
N VAL A 85 -2.23 8.21 -15.77
CA VAL A 85 -2.91 9.49 -15.50
C VAL A 85 -3.37 10.13 -16.81
N SER A 86 -2.51 10.17 -17.83
CA SER A 86 -2.85 10.72 -19.16
C SER A 86 -4.00 9.97 -19.81
N ARG A 87 -3.98 8.63 -19.76
CA ARG A 87 -5.07 7.78 -20.25
C ARG A 87 -6.37 8.05 -19.50
N SER A 88 -6.32 8.11 -18.17
CA SER A 88 -7.50 8.40 -17.34
C SER A 88 -8.07 9.78 -17.59
N ALA A 89 -7.23 10.80 -17.78
CA ALA A 89 -7.67 12.15 -18.14
C ALA A 89 -8.42 12.14 -19.49
N GLY A 90 -7.91 11.41 -20.48
CA GLY A 90 -8.59 11.21 -21.76
C GLY A 90 -9.97 10.56 -21.62
N ILE A 91 -10.10 9.52 -20.76
CA ILE A 91 -11.40 8.88 -20.46
C ILE A 91 -12.39 9.87 -19.84
N PHE A 92 -11.91 10.77 -18.98
CA PHE A 92 -12.74 11.81 -18.36
C PHE A 92 -12.95 13.05 -19.24
N GLY A 93 -12.36 13.12 -20.43
CA GLY A 93 -12.44 14.28 -21.32
C GLY A 93 -11.72 15.52 -20.77
N LEU A 94 -10.67 15.32 -19.97
CA LEU A 94 -9.94 16.39 -19.30
C LEU A 94 -8.74 16.85 -20.12
N PRO A 95 -8.63 18.16 -20.43
CA PRO A 95 -7.40 18.74 -20.96
C PRO A 95 -6.27 18.64 -19.93
N LEU A 96 -5.24 17.85 -20.24
CA LEU A 96 -4.11 17.58 -19.36
C LEU A 96 -2.79 17.60 -20.15
N ASP A 97 -1.85 18.42 -19.72
CA ASP A 97 -0.51 18.48 -20.30
C ASP A 97 0.39 17.35 -19.77
N PRO A 98 1.38 16.86 -20.55
CA PRO A 98 2.30 15.83 -20.11
C PRO A 98 3.01 16.14 -18.79
N GLU A 99 3.42 17.39 -18.59
CA GLU A 99 4.07 17.82 -17.35
C GLU A 99 3.10 17.83 -16.15
N GLY A 100 1.83 18.12 -16.38
CA GLY A 100 0.79 18.00 -15.36
C GLY A 100 0.53 16.55 -14.97
N ALA A 101 0.53 15.65 -15.95
CA ALA A 101 0.40 14.21 -15.72
C ALA A 101 1.57 13.68 -14.88
N TYR A 102 2.79 14.10 -15.22
CA TYR A 102 4.01 13.73 -14.49
C TYR A 102 4.01 14.26 -13.05
N GLU A 103 3.54 15.49 -12.83
CA GLU A 103 3.43 16.07 -11.49
C GLU A 103 2.48 15.26 -10.59
N ILE A 104 1.33 14.84 -11.13
CA ILE A 104 0.38 13.98 -10.41
C ILE A 104 1.01 12.60 -10.15
N ALA A 105 1.69 12.03 -11.14
CA ALA A 105 2.31 10.71 -11.07
C ALA A 105 3.41 10.65 -9.99
N ARG A 106 4.27 11.67 -9.92
CA ARG A 106 5.37 11.75 -8.95
C ARG A 106 4.86 11.73 -7.51
N ARG A 107 3.68 12.31 -7.25
CA ARG A 107 3.05 12.35 -5.92
C ARG A 107 2.11 11.17 -5.64
N ALA A 108 2.01 10.20 -6.55
CA ALA A 108 1.07 9.09 -6.45
C ALA A 108 1.61 7.83 -5.75
N ARG A 109 2.81 7.90 -5.16
CA ARG A 109 3.40 6.81 -4.35
C ARG A 109 3.45 5.46 -5.08
N GLY A 110 3.85 5.48 -6.35
CA GLY A 110 3.96 4.26 -7.17
C GLY A 110 2.64 3.51 -7.41
N THR A 111 1.48 4.12 -7.08
CA THR A 111 0.20 3.41 -6.99
C THR A 111 -0.85 4.00 -7.94
N PRO A 112 -1.34 3.24 -8.95
CA PRO A 112 -2.36 3.70 -9.90
C PRO A 112 -3.66 4.17 -9.24
N ARG A 113 -4.07 3.53 -8.14
CA ARG A 113 -5.25 3.92 -7.36
C ARG A 113 -5.12 5.34 -6.79
N ILE A 114 -3.92 5.68 -6.28
CA ILE A 114 -3.64 7.01 -5.73
C ILE A 114 -3.54 8.02 -6.87
N ALA A 115 -2.85 7.69 -7.96
CA ALA A 115 -2.73 8.56 -9.14
C ALA A 115 -4.12 8.99 -9.67
N ASN A 116 -5.03 8.05 -9.84
CA ASN A 116 -6.40 8.34 -10.28
C ASN A 116 -7.24 9.10 -9.23
N ARG A 117 -6.98 8.89 -7.93
CA ARG A 117 -7.61 9.67 -6.86
C ARG A 117 -7.13 11.13 -6.90
N LEU A 118 -5.83 11.35 -7.07
CA LEU A 118 -5.23 12.67 -7.17
C LEU A 118 -5.72 13.40 -8.43
N LEU A 119 -5.72 12.74 -9.59
CA LEU A 119 -6.23 13.31 -10.84
C LEU A 119 -7.66 13.85 -10.68
N ARG A 120 -8.56 13.09 -10.03
CA ARG A 120 -9.93 13.56 -9.79
C ARG A 120 -9.99 14.82 -8.93
N ARG A 121 -9.16 14.91 -7.88
CA ARG A 121 -9.11 16.11 -7.04
C ARG A 121 -8.47 17.31 -7.75
N VAL A 122 -7.43 17.06 -8.55
CA VAL A 122 -6.78 18.09 -9.38
C VAL A 122 -7.74 18.61 -10.44
N ARG A 123 -8.56 17.74 -11.04
CA ARG A 123 -9.66 18.14 -11.92
C ARG A 123 -10.62 19.08 -11.21
N ASP A 124 -11.14 18.68 -10.05
CA ASP A 124 -12.13 19.48 -9.31
C ASP A 124 -11.57 20.88 -8.99
N PHE A 125 -10.27 20.96 -8.69
CA PHE A 125 -9.57 22.24 -8.54
C PHE A 125 -9.47 23.02 -9.87
N ALA A 126 -9.05 22.36 -10.94
CA ALA A 126 -8.83 22.99 -12.24
C ALA A 126 -10.11 23.52 -12.87
N GLU A 127 -11.25 22.83 -12.70
CA GLU A 127 -12.56 23.30 -13.17
C GLU A 127 -12.95 24.63 -12.52
N VAL A 128 -12.66 24.80 -11.24
CA VAL A 128 -13.01 26.02 -10.48
C VAL A 128 -11.98 27.13 -10.66
N ARG A 129 -10.68 26.80 -10.70
CA ARG A 129 -9.58 27.78 -10.58
C ARG A 129 -8.74 27.96 -11.84
N ALA A 130 -8.82 27.04 -12.81
CA ALA A 130 -7.93 26.99 -13.98
C ALA A 130 -8.65 26.70 -15.32
N LYS A 131 -9.95 27.01 -15.41
CA LYS A 131 -10.76 26.83 -16.64
C LYS A 131 -10.75 25.39 -17.18
N GLY A 132 -10.52 24.40 -16.30
CA GLY A 132 -10.53 22.97 -16.64
C GLY A 132 -9.25 22.43 -17.30
N HIS A 133 -8.21 23.24 -17.54
CA HIS A 133 -6.94 22.76 -18.13
C HIS A 133 -5.89 22.48 -17.06
N ILE A 134 -5.37 21.26 -17.05
CA ILE A 134 -4.42 20.80 -16.03
C ILE A 134 -2.99 20.89 -16.57
N THR A 135 -2.29 21.96 -16.16
CA THR A 135 -0.86 22.17 -16.38
C THR A 135 -0.06 21.74 -15.15
N LYS A 136 1.28 21.69 -15.25
CA LYS A 136 2.14 21.42 -14.08
C LYS A 136 1.90 22.41 -12.92
N PRO A 137 1.88 23.75 -13.12
CA PRO A 137 1.57 24.68 -12.03
C PRO A 137 0.19 24.48 -11.40
N VAL A 138 -0.82 24.10 -12.20
CA VAL A 138 -2.17 23.83 -11.70
C VAL A 138 -2.18 22.55 -10.86
N ALA A 139 -1.52 21.50 -11.33
CA ALA A 139 -1.38 20.25 -10.59
C ALA A 139 -0.63 20.45 -9.27
N ASP A 140 0.51 21.13 -9.28
CA ASP A 140 1.29 21.46 -8.08
C ASP A 140 0.45 22.24 -7.06
N LEU A 141 -0.20 23.33 -7.48
CA LEU A 141 -1.04 24.13 -6.59
C LEU A 141 -2.21 23.33 -6.01
N ALA A 142 -2.86 22.50 -6.83
CA ALA A 142 -3.95 21.64 -6.40
C ALA A 142 -3.47 20.58 -5.39
N LEU A 143 -2.32 19.95 -5.63
CA LEU A 143 -1.77 18.91 -4.75
C LEU A 143 -1.29 19.50 -3.42
N ASN A 144 -0.68 20.69 -3.45
CA ASN A 144 -0.31 21.43 -2.25
C ASN A 144 -1.54 21.80 -1.39
N LEU A 145 -2.65 22.19 -2.02
CA LEU A 145 -3.92 22.46 -1.30
C LEU A 145 -4.51 21.20 -0.65
N LEU A 146 -4.19 20.02 -1.17
CA LEU A 146 -4.62 18.73 -0.64
C LEU A 146 -3.66 18.17 0.42
N ASP A 147 -2.67 18.98 0.86
CA ASP A 147 -1.58 18.59 1.76
C ASP A 147 -0.79 17.38 1.26
N VAL A 148 -0.63 17.26 -0.07
CA VAL A 148 0.23 16.24 -0.69
C VAL A 148 1.54 16.88 -1.13
N ASP A 149 2.63 16.61 -0.41
CA ASP A 149 3.95 17.13 -0.83
C ASP A 149 4.50 16.47 -2.09
N GLU A 150 5.59 17.08 -2.55
CA GLU A 150 6.58 16.59 -3.47
C GLU A 150 6.98 15.10 -3.39
N HIS A 151 6.88 14.45 -2.21
CA HIS A 151 7.18 13.03 -2.02
C HIS A 151 5.91 12.16 -2.01
N GLY A 152 4.73 12.78 -2.15
CA GLY A 152 3.43 12.12 -2.17
C GLY A 152 2.87 11.81 -0.79
N PHE A 153 3.45 12.36 0.28
CA PHE A 153 2.92 12.18 1.63
C PHE A 153 1.68 13.02 1.82
N ASP A 154 0.63 12.38 2.32
CA ASP A 154 -0.58 13.07 2.76
C ASP A 154 -0.53 13.40 4.26
N HIS A 155 -1.61 13.98 4.76
CA HIS A 155 -1.76 14.33 6.17
C HIS A 155 -1.54 13.15 7.13
N GLN A 156 -1.95 11.92 6.78
CA GLN A 156 -1.77 10.76 7.66
C GLN A 156 -0.30 10.31 7.70
N ASP A 157 0.37 10.29 6.55
CA ASP A 157 1.81 9.97 6.46
C ASP A 157 2.64 10.93 7.33
N ARG A 158 2.38 12.24 7.18
CA ARG A 158 3.08 13.27 7.96
C ARG A 158 2.75 13.18 9.44
N ARG A 159 1.48 13.00 9.79
CA ARG A 159 1.05 12.84 11.18
C ARG A 159 1.71 11.64 11.86
N LEU A 160 1.87 10.52 11.15
CA LEU A 160 2.57 9.34 11.65
C LEU A 160 4.05 9.67 11.94
N LEU A 161 4.77 10.24 10.97
CA LEU A 161 6.18 10.59 11.12
C LEU A 161 6.41 11.63 12.22
N LEU A 162 5.63 12.72 12.23
CA LEU A 162 5.71 13.76 13.26
C LEU A 162 5.38 13.20 14.64
N THR A 163 4.37 12.34 14.77
CA THR A 163 4.05 11.68 16.04
C THR A 163 5.22 10.84 16.54
N MET A 164 5.88 10.08 15.65
CA MET A 164 7.07 9.32 16.00
C MET A 164 8.20 10.23 16.47
N ILE A 165 8.45 11.34 15.77
CA ILE A 165 9.51 12.31 16.08
C ILE A 165 9.24 13.02 17.41
N GLU A 166 8.04 13.59 17.58
CA GLU A 166 7.72 14.50 18.68
C GLU A 166 7.33 13.78 19.97
N LYS A 167 6.53 12.70 19.87
CA LYS A 167 6.01 11.99 21.06
C LYS A 167 6.88 10.82 21.49
N PHE A 168 7.64 10.24 20.56
CA PHE A 168 8.44 9.06 20.81
C PHE A 168 9.95 9.28 20.55
N ASP A 169 10.37 10.55 20.42
CA ASP A 169 11.77 10.96 20.19
C ASP A 169 12.39 10.36 18.91
N GLY A 170 11.57 9.84 17.98
CA GLY A 170 12.00 9.10 16.79
C GLY A 170 12.01 7.57 16.96
N GLY A 171 11.56 7.05 18.10
CA GLY A 171 11.44 5.62 18.40
C GLY A 171 12.60 5.05 19.24
N PRO A 172 12.62 3.72 19.49
CA PRO A 172 11.69 2.71 18.97
C PRO A 172 10.32 2.72 19.64
N VAL A 173 9.25 2.52 18.86
CA VAL A 173 7.86 2.50 19.34
C VAL A 173 7.05 1.34 18.73
N GLY A 174 6.23 0.69 19.55
CA GLY A 174 5.33 -0.39 19.11
C GLY A 174 4.16 0.11 18.27
N VAL A 175 3.64 -0.72 17.35
CA VAL A 175 2.52 -0.31 16.48
C VAL A 175 1.25 -0.01 17.25
N ASP A 176 0.97 -0.74 18.32
CA ASP A 176 -0.25 -0.53 19.11
C ASP A 176 -0.19 0.83 19.83
N SER A 177 0.99 1.23 20.30
CA SER A 177 1.22 2.57 20.87
C SER A 177 1.11 3.68 19.82
N LEU A 178 1.63 3.45 18.61
CA LEU A 178 1.47 4.39 17.50
C LEU A 178 0.01 4.55 17.09
N ALA A 179 -0.68 3.43 16.88
CA ALA A 179 -2.10 3.36 16.56
C ALA A 179 -2.93 4.17 17.57
N ALA A 180 -2.70 3.97 18.86
CA ALA A 180 -3.34 4.75 19.91
C ALA A 180 -3.00 6.26 19.83
N ALA A 181 -1.73 6.60 19.59
CA ALA A 181 -1.27 7.99 19.57
C ALA A 181 -1.81 8.82 18.39
N ILE A 182 -2.08 8.17 17.25
CA ILE A 182 -2.69 8.80 16.06
C ILE A 182 -4.16 8.43 15.86
N SER A 183 -4.78 7.72 16.80
CA SER A 183 -6.19 7.29 16.73
C SER A 183 -6.53 6.57 15.41
N GLU A 184 -5.63 5.69 14.97
CA GLU A 184 -5.80 4.87 13.76
C GLU A 184 -5.76 3.39 14.14
N GLU A 185 -6.29 2.55 13.26
CA GLU A 185 -6.19 1.10 13.44
C GLU A 185 -4.79 0.60 13.06
N ARG A 186 -4.30 -0.42 13.78
CA ARG A 186 -3.01 -1.07 13.53
C ARG A 186 -2.82 -1.46 12.06
N HIS A 187 -3.84 -2.03 11.44
CA HIS A 187 -3.77 -2.47 10.04
C HIS A 187 -3.59 -1.30 9.08
N THR A 188 -4.07 -0.10 9.42
CA THR A 188 -3.98 1.07 8.55
C THR A 188 -2.52 1.51 8.50
N ILE A 189 -1.87 1.50 9.66
CA ILE A 189 -0.44 1.79 9.76
C ILE A 189 0.37 0.73 9.00
N GLU A 190 0.15 -0.56 9.27
CA GLU A 190 0.98 -1.63 8.71
C GLU A 190 0.80 -1.85 7.20
N ASP A 191 -0.43 -1.73 6.70
CA ASP A 191 -0.80 -2.15 5.34
C ASP A 191 -0.98 -0.98 4.38
N VAL A 192 -1.21 0.23 4.89
CA VAL A 192 -1.47 1.43 4.06
C VAL A 192 -0.32 2.43 4.15
N LEU A 193 0.13 2.79 5.36
CA LEU A 193 1.10 3.88 5.55
C LEU A 193 2.57 3.38 5.50
N GLU A 194 2.90 2.38 6.32
CA GLU A 194 4.27 1.88 6.46
C GLU A 194 4.91 1.38 5.15
N PRO A 195 4.23 0.69 4.22
CA PRO A 195 4.91 0.11 3.05
C PRO A 195 5.67 1.15 2.22
N TYR A 196 5.04 2.29 1.95
CA TYR A 196 5.68 3.37 1.19
C TYR A 196 6.75 4.10 2.01
N LEU A 197 6.46 4.39 3.29
CA LEU A 197 7.41 5.08 4.16
C LEU A 197 8.69 4.27 4.44
N ILE A 198 8.57 2.95 4.52
CA ILE A 198 9.73 2.04 4.66
C ILE A 198 10.50 1.97 3.34
N GLN A 199 9.81 1.80 2.21
CA GLN A 199 10.46 1.74 0.90
C GLN A 199 11.23 3.02 0.57
N GLN A 200 10.67 4.18 0.90
CA GLN A 200 11.34 5.48 0.73
C GLN A 200 12.38 5.78 1.82
N GLY A 201 12.58 4.87 2.78
CA GLY A 201 13.62 4.98 3.81
C GLY A 201 13.33 5.98 4.93
N TYR A 202 12.06 6.33 5.20
CA TYR A 202 11.64 7.25 6.28
C TYR A 202 11.40 6.53 7.60
N ILE A 203 10.98 5.27 7.55
CA ILE A 203 10.73 4.40 8.71
C ILE A 203 11.54 3.11 8.56
N MET A 204 12.00 2.58 9.68
CA MET A 204 12.62 1.25 9.77
C MET A 204 11.92 0.42 10.83
N ARG A 205 11.72 -0.87 10.55
CA ARG A 205 11.21 -1.85 11.53
C ARG A 205 12.39 -2.49 12.26
N THR A 206 12.35 -2.48 13.58
CA THR A 206 13.31 -3.17 14.45
C THR A 206 12.56 -4.18 15.34
N PRO A 207 13.25 -5.17 15.95
CA PRO A 207 12.62 -6.07 16.91
C PRO A 207 11.96 -5.35 18.11
N ARG A 208 12.43 -4.13 18.42
CA ARG A 208 11.93 -3.30 19.53
C ARG A 208 10.78 -2.36 19.13
N GLY A 209 10.48 -2.23 17.84
CA GLY A 209 9.49 -1.29 17.33
C GLY A 209 9.94 -0.54 16.09
N ARG A 210 9.15 0.45 15.68
CA ARG A 210 9.43 1.32 14.53
C ARG A 210 10.31 2.48 14.96
N VAL A 211 11.26 2.85 14.11
CA VAL A 211 12.10 4.03 14.27
C VAL A 211 12.01 4.88 13.01
N VAL A 212 12.05 6.20 13.14
CA VAL A 212 12.22 7.09 11.98
C VAL A 212 13.70 7.22 11.64
N THR A 213 14.00 7.42 10.37
CA THR A 213 15.37 7.65 9.92
C THR A 213 15.68 9.15 9.89
N ARG A 214 16.95 9.49 9.62
CA ARG A 214 17.37 10.88 9.36
C ARG A 214 16.59 11.54 8.22
N HIS A 215 16.10 10.78 7.23
CA HIS A 215 15.36 11.32 6.08
C HIS A 215 14.03 11.95 6.52
N ALA A 216 13.39 11.39 7.55
CA ALA A 216 12.19 11.97 8.12
C ALA A 216 12.47 13.34 8.78
N TYR A 217 13.54 13.46 9.56
CA TYR A 217 13.93 14.74 10.15
C TYR A 217 14.24 15.80 9.08
N LEU A 218 15.05 15.44 8.08
CA LEU A 218 15.41 16.34 6.98
C LEU A 218 14.19 16.80 6.18
N HIS A 219 13.22 15.90 5.94
CA HIS A 219 12.00 16.23 5.21
C HIS A 219 11.15 17.29 5.92
N PHE A 220 11.10 17.27 7.26
CA PHE A 220 10.41 18.32 8.04
C PHE A 220 11.31 19.52 8.40
N GLY A 221 12.55 19.57 7.89
CA GLY A 221 13.51 20.64 8.23
C GLY A 221 13.94 20.64 9.69
N LEU A 222 13.86 19.50 10.37
CA LEU A 222 14.22 19.33 11.77
C LEU A 222 15.70 18.94 11.92
N ASN A 223 16.32 19.38 13.01
CA ASN A 223 17.68 18.97 13.36
C ASN A 223 17.74 17.48 13.64
N ILE A 224 18.73 16.80 13.05
CA ILE A 224 18.96 15.38 13.28
C ILE A 224 19.51 15.19 14.71
N PRO A 225 18.88 14.35 15.56
CA PRO A 225 19.41 14.03 16.87
C PRO A 225 20.82 13.40 16.77
N SER A 226 21.75 13.78 17.65
CA SER A 226 23.15 13.30 17.59
C SER A 226 23.28 11.78 17.59
N ARG A 227 22.34 11.06 18.23
CA ARG A 227 22.26 9.59 18.24
C ARG A 227 22.05 8.94 16.86
N LEU A 228 21.58 9.70 15.87
CA LEU A 228 21.34 9.26 14.49
C LEU A 228 22.48 9.64 13.52
N GLY A 229 23.45 10.44 13.97
CA GLY A 229 24.58 10.90 13.14
C GLY A 229 25.54 9.79 12.70
N ASP A 230 25.59 8.68 13.45
CA ASP A 230 26.49 7.55 13.22
C ASP A 230 25.82 6.34 12.55
N MET A 231 24.55 6.43 12.14
CA MET A 231 23.92 5.31 11.42
C MET A 231 24.37 5.29 9.95
N PRO A 232 24.91 4.16 9.45
CA PRO A 232 25.36 4.06 8.07
C PRO A 232 24.23 4.40 7.10
N VAL A 233 24.61 5.10 6.04
CA VAL A 233 23.74 5.52 4.95
C VAL A 233 23.14 4.26 4.31
N VAL A 234 21.82 4.27 4.07
CA VAL A 234 21.11 3.15 3.41
C VAL A 234 21.71 2.81 2.03
N ASP A 235 22.50 3.71 1.42
CA ASP A 235 23.27 3.44 0.20
C ASP A 235 24.26 2.26 0.35
N GLU A 236 24.74 1.94 1.55
CA GLU A 236 25.59 0.75 1.76
C GLU A 236 24.80 -0.58 1.68
N PHE A 237 23.49 -0.56 1.93
CA PHE A 237 22.66 -1.77 1.84
C PHE A 237 22.16 -2.06 0.42
N LEU A 238 22.04 -1.03 -0.44
CA LEU A 238 21.69 -1.22 -1.84
C LEU A 238 22.90 -1.69 -2.67
N ASN A 239 24.09 -1.16 -2.39
CA ASN A 239 25.31 -1.60 -3.10
C ASN A 239 25.76 -3.02 -2.71
N ALA A 240 25.34 -3.55 -1.55
CA ALA A 240 25.67 -4.91 -1.11
C ALA A 240 24.76 -6.01 -1.69
N LEU A 241 23.76 -5.63 -2.50
CA LEU A 241 22.88 -6.57 -3.22
C LEU A 241 23.22 -6.69 -4.71
N ASP A 242 24.14 -5.85 -5.20
CA ASP A 242 24.63 -5.85 -6.58
C ASP A 242 26.05 -6.46 -6.72
N ASP A 243 26.60 -7.05 -5.64
CA ASP A 243 27.85 -7.85 -5.62
C ASP A 243 27.60 -9.34 -5.32
#